data_AF-A0A131Z6D6-F1
#
_entry.id   AF-A0A131Z6D6-F1
#
_cell.length_a   1.000
_cell.length_b   1.000
_cell.length_c   1.000
_cell.angle_alpha   90.00
_cell.angle_beta   90.00
_cell.angle_gamma   90.00
#
_symmetry.space_group_name_H-M   'P 1'
#
loop_
_entity.id
_entity.type
_entity.pdbx_description
1 polymer ?
#
loop_
_entity_poly.entity_id
_entity_poly.type
_entity_poly.pdbx_seq_one_letter_code
_entity_poly.pdbx_strand_id
1 'polypeptide(L)'
;MPKANQAEKKRRIQARTSRPVHPNSRKAQQMARKKIHSSKITTRKKQLALKLKNKLEKLAWFRENLPTVEADRLSPAEFDSLIERYFRRFDGELEHVDNIERIRGTVTQFKGRLDAIKITLENEIRNYHSCGIEIPDLLSPDAFKLFVEWDGSSVNYLPKIDMRTISKAMLERLALQ
;
A
#
# COMPACT_ATOMS: atom_id res chain seq x y z
N MET A 1 16.17 -35.39 -47.23
CA MET A 1 16.51 -33.97 -46.98
C MET A 1 15.23 -33.09 -46.98
N PRO A 2 14.61 -32.74 -45.83
CA PRO A 2 13.36 -31.95 -45.80
C PRO A 2 13.51 -30.54 -45.16
N LYS A 3 14.67 -29.88 -45.29
CA LYS A 3 14.93 -28.58 -44.65
C LYS A 3 14.50 -27.34 -45.47
N ALA A 4 14.30 -27.47 -46.79
CA ALA A 4 13.98 -26.33 -47.68
C ALA A 4 12.57 -25.76 -47.46
N ASN A 5 11.54 -26.61 -47.33
CA ASN A 5 10.14 -26.17 -47.18
C ASN A 5 9.86 -25.42 -45.87
N GLN A 6 10.61 -25.70 -44.81
CA GLN A 6 10.41 -25.02 -43.52
C GLN A 6 10.99 -23.59 -43.54
N ALA A 7 12.12 -23.37 -44.21
CA ALA A 7 12.73 -22.05 -44.34
C ALA A 7 11.87 -21.09 -45.16
N GLU A 8 11.29 -21.59 -46.25
CA GLU A 8 10.41 -20.80 -47.12
C GLU A 8 9.07 -20.45 -46.44
N LYS A 9 8.50 -21.41 -45.69
CA LYS A 9 7.31 -21.17 -44.86
C LYS A 9 7.57 -20.09 -43.80
N LYS A 10 8.75 -20.13 -43.14
CA LYS A 10 9.17 -19.08 -42.18
C LYS A 10 9.27 -17.72 -42.85
N ARG A 11 9.91 -17.62 -44.03
CA ARG A 11 10.00 -16.38 -44.83
C ARG A 11 8.64 -15.80 -45.19
N ARG A 12 7.69 -16.62 -45.66
CA ARG A 12 6.32 -16.16 -45.99
C ARG A 12 5.55 -15.66 -44.77
N ILE A 13 5.70 -16.32 -43.61
CA ILE A 13 5.09 -15.86 -42.36
C ILE A 13 5.70 -14.52 -41.95
N GLN A 14 7.03 -14.40 -42.00
CA GLN A 14 7.76 -13.19 -41.65
C GLN A 14 7.35 -11.99 -42.53
N ALA A 15 7.21 -12.22 -43.85
CA ALA A 15 6.73 -11.22 -44.80
C ALA A 15 5.26 -10.82 -44.58
N ARG A 16 4.41 -11.68 -44.00
CA ARG A 16 3.02 -11.35 -43.63
C ARG A 16 2.92 -10.66 -42.28
N THR A 17 3.88 -10.87 -41.38
CA THR A 17 3.95 -10.20 -40.08
C THR A 17 4.55 -8.80 -40.17
N SER A 18 5.45 -8.55 -41.13
CA SER A 18 6.09 -7.23 -41.33
C SER A 18 5.21 -6.23 -42.09
N ARG A 19 4.15 -6.68 -42.77
CA ARG A 19 3.25 -5.77 -43.49
C ARG A 19 2.48 -4.86 -42.53
N PRO A 20 2.39 -3.55 -42.84
CA PRO A 20 1.53 -2.63 -42.10
C PRO A 20 0.10 -3.16 -42.04
N VAL A 21 -0.50 -3.11 -40.85
CA VAL A 21 -1.87 -3.57 -40.63
C VAL A 21 -2.79 -2.36 -40.70
N HIS A 22 -3.80 -2.39 -41.59
CA HIS A 22 -4.79 -1.31 -41.67
C HIS A 22 -5.54 -1.15 -40.33
N PRO A 23 -5.77 0.08 -39.83
CA PRO A 23 -6.37 0.33 -38.52
C PRO A 23 -7.71 -0.38 -38.29
N ASN A 24 -8.58 -0.41 -39.31
CA ASN A 24 -9.91 -1.03 -39.23
C ASN A 24 -9.94 -2.54 -39.55
N SER A 25 -8.78 -3.16 -39.77
CA SER A 25 -8.75 -4.59 -40.10
C SER A 25 -9.02 -5.47 -38.88
N ARG A 26 -9.55 -6.69 -39.11
CA ARG A 26 -9.75 -7.70 -38.07
C ARG A 26 -8.46 -8.00 -37.28
N LYS A 27 -7.30 -7.99 -37.97
CA LYS A 27 -5.99 -8.20 -37.35
C LYS A 27 -5.63 -7.05 -36.41
N ALA A 28 -5.87 -5.78 -36.80
CA ALA A 28 -5.68 -4.63 -35.93
C ALA A 28 -6.59 -4.69 -34.70
N GLN A 29 -7.87 -5.00 -34.87
CA GLN A 29 -8.81 -5.16 -33.75
C GLN A 29 -8.38 -6.26 -32.77
N GLN A 30 -7.87 -7.40 -33.27
CA GLN A 30 -7.34 -8.47 -32.41
C GLN A 30 -6.11 -8.02 -31.62
N MET A 31 -5.18 -7.29 -32.26
CA MET A 31 -4.01 -6.72 -31.56
C MET A 31 -4.43 -5.69 -30.51
N ALA A 32 -5.39 -4.83 -30.82
CA ALA A 32 -5.95 -3.86 -29.89
C ALA A 32 -6.58 -4.56 -28.67
N ARG A 33 -7.41 -5.59 -28.88
CA ARG A 33 -8.00 -6.39 -27.78
C ARG A 33 -6.93 -7.01 -26.89
N LYS A 34 -5.89 -7.62 -27.47
CA LYS A 34 -4.77 -8.19 -26.70
C LYS A 34 -4.02 -7.12 -25.91
N LYS A 35 -3.76 -5.95 -26.50
CA LYS A 35 -3.11 -4.82 -25.82
C LYS A 35 -3.96 -4.28 -24.67
N ILE A 36 -5.25 -4.08 -24.88
CA ILE A 36 -6.19 -3.65 -23.84
C ILE A 36 -6.22 -4.67 -22.70
N HIS A 37 -6.31 -5.96 -23.00
CA HIS A 37 -6.30 -7.02 -22.00
C HIS A 37 -4.99 -7.01 -21.18
N SER A 38 -3.84 -6.97 -21.85
CA SER A 38 -2.53 -6.87 -21.19
C SER A 38 -2.45 -5.62 -20.31
N SER A 39 -2.89 -4.46 -20.81
CA SER A 39 -2.93 -3.21 -20.05
C SER A 39 -3.84 -3.32 -18.82
N LYS A 40 -5.01 -3.96 -18.91
CA LYS A 40 -5.89 -4.17 -17.75
C LYS A 40 -5.21 -5.05 -16.70
N ILE A 41 -4.53 -6.13 -17.12
CA ILE A 41 -3.79 -7.00 -16.20
C ILE A 41 -2.65 -6.23 -15.52
N THR A 42 -1.85 -5.47 -16.26
CA THR A 42 -0.74 -4.71 -15.68
C THR A 42 -1.25 -3.64 -14.73
N THR A 43 -2.35 -2.95 -15.04
CA THR A 43 -2.99 -1.99 -14.13
C THR A 43 -3.47 -2.67 -12.85
N ARG A 44 -4.13 -3.83 -12.93
CA ARG A 44 -4.56 -4.58 -11.73
C ARG A 44 -3.37 -5.00 -10.87
N LYS A 45 -2.28 -5.49 -11.48
CA LYS A 45 -1.04 -5.85 -10.78
C LYS A 45 -0.44 -4.64 -10.06
N LYS A 46 -0.40 -3.47 -10.72
CA LYS A 46 0.07 -2.22 -10.11
C LYS A 46 -0.80 -1.78 -8.94
N GLN A 47 -2.13 -1.85 -9.07
CA GLN A 47 -3.06 -1.51 -7.99
C GLN A 47 -2.88 -2.43 -6.79
N LEU A 48 -2.75 -3.74 -7.02
CA LEU A 48 -2.49 -4.70 -5.95
C LEU A 48 -1.15 -4.43 -5.26
N ALA A 49 -0.09 -4.20 -6.03
CA ALA A 49 1.23 -3.88 -5.50
C ALA A 49 1.21 -2.59 -4.66
N LEU A 50 0.46 -1.56 -5.08
CA LEU A 50 0.29 -0.34 -4.31
C LEU A 50 -0.45 -0.58 -2.99
N LYS A 51 -1.52 -1.39 -2.99
CA LYS A 51 -2.23 -1.76 -1.76
C LYS A 51 -1.32 -2.52 -0.78
N LEU A 52 -0.56 -3.48 -1.28
CA LEU A 52 0.43 -4.25 -0.50
C LEU A 52 1.51 -3.33 0.08
N LYS A 53 2.02 -2.41 -0.74
CA LYS A 53 3.01 -1.41 -0.31
C LYS A 53 2.46 -0.54 0.82
N ASN A 54 1.26 0.02 0.67
CA ASN A 54 0.65 0.85 1.71
C ASN A 54 0.41 0.05 3.02
N LYS A 55 -0.01 -1.21 2.92
CA LYS A 55 -0.16 -2.09 4.09
C LYS A 55 1.20 -2.35 4.76
N LEU A 56 2.24 -2.60 3.97
CA LEU A 56 3.59 -2.84 4.48
C LEU A 56 4.15 -1.59 5.16
N GLU A 57 4.05 -0.41 4.54
CA GLU A 57 4.47 0.86 5.14
C GLU A 57 3.76 1.14 6.45
N LYS A 58 2.45 0.87 6.52
CA LYS A 58 1.69 0.98 7.77
C LYS A 58 2.25 0.07 8.86
N LEU A 59 2.49 -1.20 8.55
CA LEU A 59 3.01 -2.17 9.52
C LEU A 59 4.46 -1.87 9.92
N ALA A 60 5.30 -1.50 8.97
CA ALA A 60 6.68 -1.10 9.21
C ALA A 60 6.75 0.07 10.19
N TRP A 61 5.89 1.09 10.02
CA TRP A 61 5.81 2.21 10.96
C TRP A 61 5.48 1.72 12.38
N PHE A 62 4.49 0.84 12.55
CA PHE A 62 4.17 0.30 13.88
C PHE A 62 5.35 -0.45 14.47
N ARG A 63 6.07 -1.24 13.66
CA ARG A 63 7.24 -2.02 14.08
C ARG A 63 8.42 -1.16 14.53
N GLU A 64 8.67 -0.06 13.83
CA GLU A 64 9.74 0.91 14.14
C GLU A 64 9.42 1.75 15.37
N ASN A 65 8.14 2.01 15.65
CA ASN A 65 7.67 2.85 16.74
C ASN A 65 7.18 2.04 17.95
N LEU A 66 7.39 0.72 17.98
CA LEU A 66 7.11 -0.09 19.16
C LEU A 66 7.94 0.43 20.34
N PRO A 67 7.34 0.61 21.53
CA PRO A 67 8.11 0.96 22.71
C PRO A 67 9.12 -0.16 22.99
N THR A 68 10.39 0.21 23.08
CA THR A 68 11.50 -0.72 23.24
C THR A 68 11.52 -1.28 24.65
N VAL A 69 10.67 -2.25 24.99
CA VAL A 69 10.82 -2.94 26.28
C VAL A 69 10.29 -4.36 26.19
N GLU A 70 11.11 -5.28 26.69
CA GLU A 70 10.99 -6.65 27.24
C GLU A 70 9.59 -7.25 27.60
N ALA A 71 8.49 -6.61 27.22
CA ALA A 71 7.13 -7.05 27.46
C ALA A 71 6.65 -8.04 26.38
N ASP A 72 5.90 -9.07 26.79
CA ASP A 72 5.29 -10.05 25.90
C ASP A 72 4.09 -9.51 25.11
N ARG A 73 3.51 -8.37 25.52
CA ARG A 73 2.35 -7.73 24.89
C ARG A 73 2.26 -6.25 25.26
N LEU A 74 1.51 -5.48 24.47
CA LEU A 74 1.24 -4.07 24.72
C LEU A 74 0.02 -3.88 25.64
N SER A 75 0.09 -2.95 26.59
CA SER A 75 -1.07 -2.52 27.38
C SER A 75 -2.07 -1.76 26.50
N PRO A 76 -3.40 -1.82 26.76
CA PRO A 76 -4.39 -1.02 26.03
C PRO A 76 -4.07 0.48 26.01
N ALA A 77 -3.54 1.04 27.10
CA ALA A 77 -3.16 2.45 27.19
C ALA A 77 -1.90 2.79 26.36
N GLU A 78 -0.92 1.88 26.34
CA GLU A 78 0.27 2.01 25.49
C GLU A 78 -0.11 1.88 24.01
N PHE A 79 -1.08 1.03 23.70
CA PHE A 79 -1.56 0.85 22.34
C PHE A 79 -2.33 2.09 21.85
N ASP A 80 -3.19 2.68 22.67
CA ASP A 80 -3.85 3.95 22.36
C ASP A 80 -2.81 5.05 22.08
N SER A 81 -1.80 5.17 22.95
CA SER A 81 -0.70 6.13 22.78
C SER A 81 0.10 5.90 21.48
N LEU A 82 0.33 4.64 21.11
CA LEU A 82 1.00 4.27 19.86
C LEU A 82 0.16 4.65 18.63
N ILE A 83 -1.16 4.46 18.69
CA ILE A 83 -2.10 4.87 17.63
C ILE A 83 -2.15 6.40 17.51
N GLU A 84 -2.16 7.13 18.63
CA GLU A 84 -2.11 8.60 18.59
C GLU A 84 -0.82 9.11 17.95
N ARG A 85 0.33 8.45 18.22
CA ARG A 85 1.60 8.73 17.51
C ARG A 85 1.50 8.42 16.02
N TYR A 86 0.75 7.37 15.63
CA TYR A 86 0.55 7.03 14.22
C TYR A 86 -0.16 8.13 13.44
N PHE A 87 -1.10 8.83 14.07
CA PHE A 87 -1.76 9.98 13.42
C PHE A 87 -0.83 11.18 13.23
N ARG A 88 0.22 11.29 14.05
CA ARG A 88 1.23 12.35 13.98
C ARG A 88 2.42 12.04 13.06
N ARG A 89 2.36 10.92 12.32
CA ARG A 89 3.46 10.48 11.42
C ARG A 89 3.84 11.48 10.32
N PHE A 90 2.95 12.41 9.99
CA PHE A 90 3.18 13.43 8.96
C PHE A 90 3.50 14.81 9.52
N ASP A 91 3.59 15.00 10.84
CA ASP A 91 3.80 16.31 11.46
C ASP A 91 5.06 17.00 10.92
N GLY A 92 6.17 16.25 10.75
CA GLY A 92 7.39 16.80 10.15
C GLY A 92 7.24 17.24 8.70
N GLU A 93 6.42 16.55 7.89
CA GLU A 93 6.13 16.96 6.50
C GLU A 93 5.25 18.22 6.50
N LEU A 94 4.27 18.30 7.40
CA LEU A 94 3.37 19.45 7.54
C LEU A 94 4.14 20.70 8.01
N GLU A 95 4.99 20.56 9.03
CA GLU A 95 5.85 21.64 9.54
C GLU A 95 6.83 22.13 8.47
N HIS A 96 7.41 21.22 7.68
CA HIS A 96 8.30 21.59 6.59
C HIS A 96 7.60 22.48 5.56
N VAL A 97 6.38 22.13 5.16
CA VAL A 97 5.63 22.93 4.18
C VAL A 97 5.20 24.26 4.78
N ASP A 98 4.71 24.29 6.03
CA ASP A 98 4.36 25.54 6.73
C ASP A 98 5.55 26.50 6.80
N ASN A 99 6.74 26.00 7.13
CA ASN A 99 7.97 26.80 7.14
C ASN A 99 8.30 27.39 5.76
N ILE A 100 8.13 26.61 4.68
CA ILE A 100 8.34 27.11 3.32
C ILE A 100 7.33 28.20 2.97
N GLU A 101 6.05 28.00 3.31
CA GLU A 101 4.99 28.97 3.02
C GLU A 101 5.18 30.28 3.79
N ARG A 102 5.65 30.22 5.04
CA ARG A 102 6.00 31.40 5.82
C ARG A 102 7.13 32.22 5.21
N ILE A 103 8.12 31.56 4.59
CA ILE A 103 9.30 32.23 3.99
C ILE A 103 8.99 32.75 2.58
N ARG A 104 8.31 31.95 1.74
CA ARG A 104 8.15 32.20 0.30
C ARG A 104 6.74 32.63 -0.11
N GLY A 105 5.79 32.65 0.83
CA GLY A 105 4.37 32.83 0.54
C GLY A 105 3.70 31.53 0.06
N THR A 106 2.42 31.60 -0.34
CA THR A 106 1.63 30.43 -0.72
C THR A 106 2.28 29.61 -1.85
N VAL A 107 2.48 28.32 -1.60
CA VAL A 107 3.14 27.42 -2.57
C VAL A 107 2.14 26.38 -3.09
N THR A 108 1.99 26.27 -4.41
CA THR A 108 1.05 25.32 -5.02
C THR A 108 1.62 23.90 -5.17
N GLN A 109 2.94 23.73 -5.13
CA GLN A 109 3.63 22.48 -5.43
C GLN A 109 3.26 21.34 -4.45
N PHE A 110 2.97 21.65 -3.19
CA PHE A 110 2.66 20.66 -2.15
C PHE A 110 1.16 20.46 -1.89
N LYS A 111 0.27 21.31 -2.47
CA LYS A 111 -1.15 21.34 -2.12
C LYS A 111 -1.84 19.98 -2.29
N GLY A 112 -1.65 19.32 -3.42
CA GLY A 112 -2.27 18.01 -3.66
C GLY A 112 -1.81 16.91 -2.68
N ARG A 113 -0.53 16.96 -2.26
CA ARG A 113 0.04 16.03 -1.27
C ARG A 113 -0.52 16.33 0.13
N LEU A 114 -0.57 17.61 0.51
CA LEU A 114 -1.14 18.05 1.78
C LEU A 114 -2.61 17.69 1.92
N ASP A 115 -3.42 17.95 0.88
CA ASP A 115 -4.84 17.64 0.89
C ASP A 115 -5.06 16.12 1.04
N ALA A 116 -4.26 15.31 0.34
CA ALA A 116 -4.30 13.86 0.49
C ALA A 116 -3.94 13.39 1.92
N ILE A 117 -2.92 14.00 2.55
CA ILE A 117 -2.55 13.72 3.94
C ILE A 117 -3.69 14.08 4.89
N LYS A 118 -4.23 15.30 4.78
CA LYS A 118 -5.31 15.79 5.64
C LYS A 118 -6.54 14.90 5.55
N ILE A 119 -7.01 14.60 4.33
CA ILE A 119 -8.16 13.71 4.12
C ILE A 119 -7.89 12.31 4.70
N THR A 120 -6.66 11.79 4.55
CA THR A 120 -6.30 10.47 5.09
C THR A 120 -6.34 10.47 6.62
N LEU A 121 -5.71 11.45 7.27
CA LEU A 121 -5.67 11.58 8.72
C LEU A 121 -7.07 11.80 9.32
N GLU A 122 -7.87 12.68 8.72
CA GLU A 122 -9.25 12.93 9.16
C GLU A 122 -10.08 11.65 9.12
N ASN A 123 -9.96 10.86 8.05
CA ASN A 123 -10.65 9.58 7.94
C ASN A 123 -10.16 8.56 8.97
N GLU A 124 -8.85 8.45 9.19
CA GLU A 124 -8.27 7.52 10.16
C GLU A 124 -8.68 7.86 11.60
N ILE A 125 -8.58 9.14 11.99
CA ILE A 125 -8.99 9.63 13.31
C ILE A 125 -10.50 9.42 13.49
N ARG A 126 -11.31 9.83 12.51
CA ARG A 126 -12.77 9.64 12.57
C ARG A 126 -13.15 8.17 12.73
N ASN A 127 -12.51 7.29 11.96
CA ASN A 127 -12.77 5.85 12.06
C ASN A 127 -12.35 5.33 13.43
N TYR A 128 -11.19 5.73 13.96
CA TYR A 128 -10.71 5.29 15.27
C TYR A 128 -11.67 5.62 16.42
N HIS A 129 -12.24 6.82 16.40
CA HIS A 129 -13.23 7.25 17.38
C HIS A 129 -14.63 6.66 17.17
N SER A 130 -14.92 6.11 15.99
CA SER A 130 -16.24 5.54 15.65
C SER A 130 -16.19 4.00 15.56
N CYS A 131 -16.06 3.45 14.35
CA CYS A 131 -16.12 2.02 14.09
C CYS A 131 -14.81 1.25 14.32
N GLY A 132 -13.70 1.98 14.45
CA GLY A 132 -12.34 1.46 14.60
C GLY A 132 -11.52 1.45 13.31
N ILE A 133 -10.20 1.31 13.46
CA ILE A 133 -9.23 1.20 12.36
C ILE A 133 -8.61 -0.20 12.34
N GLU A 134 -8.31 -0.70 11.14
CA GLU A 134 -7.63 -1.99 10.97
C GLU A 134 -6.11 -1.83 11.17
N ILE A 135 -5.57 -2.42 12.23
CA ILE A 135 -4.17 -2.35 12.66
C ILE A 135 -3.70 -3.73 13.15
N PRO A 136 -2.38 -4.01 13.24
CA PRO A 136 -1.91 -5.29 13.77
C PRO A 136 -2.39 -5.48 15.21
N ASP A 137 -2.75 -6.72 15.58
CA ASP A 137 -3.07 -7.03 16.97
C ASP A 137 -1.79 -7.06 17.81
N LEU A 138 -1.62 -6.06 18.66
CA LEU A 138 -0.49 -5.94 19.59
C LEU A 138 -0.90 -6.21 21.05
N LEU A 139 -2.18 -6.55 21.30
CA LEU A 139 -2.71 -6.85 22.63
C LEU A 139 -2.55 -8.34 22.98
N SER A 140 -2.60 -9.20 21.96
CA SER A 140 -2.38 -10.64 22.11
C SER A 140 -0.88 -10.96 22.17
N PRO A 141 -0.39 -11.72 23.17
CA PRO A 141 1.01 -12.11 23.27
C PRO A 141 1.53 -12.87 22.04
N ASP A 142 0.73 -13.78 21.48
CA ASP A 142 1.14 -14.62 20.36
C ASP A 142 1.30 -13.80 19.08
N ALA A 143 0.33 -12.91 18.81
CA ALA A 143 0.38 -12.00 17.68
C ALA A 143 1.52 -10.97 17.83
N PHE A 144 1.75 -10.48 19.05
CA PHE A 144 2.84 -9.56 19.35
C PHE A 144 4.20 -10.18 19.08
N LYS A 145 4.45 -11.41 19.55
CA LYS A 145 5.70 -12.14 19.29
C LYS A 145 5.97 -12.30 17.81
N LEU A 146 4.96 -12.72 17.05
CA LEU A 146 5.06 -12.88 15.59
C LEU A 146 5.33 -11.54 14.89
N PHE A 147 4.72 -10.46 15.38
CA PHE A 147 4.92 -9.12 14.84
C PHE A 147 6.31 -8.54 15.17
N VAL A 148 6.87 -8.85 16.34
CA VAL A 148 8.23 -8.43 16.74
C VAL A 148 9.30 -9.20 15.96
N GLU A 149 9.11 -10.50 15.73
CA GLU A 149 10.02 -11.35 14.93
C GLU A 149 10.11 -10.86 13.47
N TRP A 150 9.05 -10.25 12.97
CA TRP A 150 9.02 -9.69 11.62
C TRP A 150 10.00 -8.52 11.47
N ASP A 151 10.76 -8.56 10.36
CA ASP A 151 11.83 -7.63 9.98
C ASP A 151 11.35 -6.26 9.47
N GLY A 152 10.03 -6.03 9.40
CA GLY A 152 9.44 -4.81 8.88
C GLY A 152 9.40 -4.70 7.35
N SER A 153 10.02 -5.62 6.62
CA SER A 153 10.23 -5.52 5.16
C SER A 153 9.73 -6.71 4.35
N SER A 154 9.58 -7.88 4.98
CA SER A 154 9.23 -9.13 4.30
C SER A 154 7.73 -9.22 3.97
N VAL A 155 7.37 -9.08 2.68
CA VAL A 155 5.98 -9.19 2.17
C VAL A 155 5.35 -10.56 2.48
N ASN A 156 6.16 -11.62 2.54
CA ASN A 156 5.68 -12.99 2.78
C ASN A 156 5.11 -13.19 4.20
N TYR A 157 5.45 -12.29 5.15
CA TYR A 157 4.94 -12.33 6.51
C TYR A 157 3.57 -11.63 6.66
N LEU A 158 3.16 -10.80 5.69
CA LEU A 158 1.88 -10.08 5.75
C LEU A 158 0.63 -10.96 5.99
N PRO A 159 0.54 -12.19 5.43
CA PRO A 159 -0.60 -13.07 5.71
C PRO A 159 -0.57 -13.70 7.11
N LYS A 160 0.60 -13.72 7.77
CA LYS A 160 0.77 -14.28 9.12
C LYS A 160 0.48 -13.26 10.21
N ILE A 161 0.55 -11.97 9.89
CA ILE A 161 0.28 -10.89 10.83
C ILE A 161 -1.23 -10.76 11.01
N ASP A 162 -1.69 -10.97 12.24
CA ASP A 162 -3.09 -10.81 12.60
C ASP A 162 -3.46 -9.33 12.60
N MET A 163 -4.47 -8.99 11.80
CA MET A 163 -5.03 -7.65 11.71
C MET A 163 -6.36 -7.62 12.45
N ARG A 164 -6.57 -6.59 13.27
CA ARG A 164 -7.80 -6.41 14.03
C ARG A 164 -8.32 -4.99 13.89
N THR A 165 -9.63 -4.84 13.91
CA THR A 165 -10.28 -3.53 14.00
C THR A 165 -10.29 -3.08 15.45
N ILE A 166 -9.61 -1.97 15.73
CA ILE A 166 -9.47 -1.39 17.07
C ILE A 166 -10.11 -0.01 17.09
N SER A 167 -10.98 0.24 18.06
CA SER A 167 -11.59 1.55 18.30
C SER A 167 -11.17 2.10 19.66
N LYS A 168 -11.24 3.42 19.82
CA LYS A 168 -10.88 4.08 21.10
C LYS A 168 -11.72 3.54 22.26
N ALA A 169 -13.04 3.46 22.07
CA ALA A 169 -13.96 2.92 23.06
C ALA A 169 -13.66 1.46 23.44
N MET A 170 -13.11 0.67 22.51
CA MET A 170 -12.68 -0.70 22.80
C MET A 170 -11.45 -0.72 23.71
N LEU A 171 -10.43 0.11 23.43
CA LEU A 171 -9.23 0.17 24.27
C LEU A 171 -9.52 0.72 25.66
N GLU A 172 -10.38 1.74 25.77
CA GLU A 172 -10.82 2.30 27.05
C GLU A 172 -11.53 1.24 27.91
N ARG A 173 -12.40 0.41 27.31
CA ARG A 173 -13.05 -0.70 28.02
C ARG A 173 -12.05 -1.74 28.53
N LEU A 174 -11.03 -2.05 27.74
CA LEU A 174 -9.99 -3.00 28.11
C LEU A 174 -9.02 -2.45 29.15
N ALA A 175 -8.83 -1.13 29.21
CA ALA A 175 -7.98 -0.48 30.21
C ALA A 175 -8.61 -0.44 31.62
N LEU A 176 -9.94 -0.56 31.70
CA LEU A 176 -10.69 -0.59 32.96
C LEU A 176 -10.84 -1.99 33.57
N GLN A 177 -10.43 -3.04 32.86
CA GLN A 177 -10.47 -4.44 33.29
C GLN A 177 -9.11 -4.87 33.84
#